data_AF-A0AAU9T468-F1
#
_entry.id   AF-A0AAU9T468-F1
#
_cell.length_a   1.000
_cell.length_b   1.000
_cell.length_c   1.000
_cell.angle_alpha   90.00
_cell.angle_beta   90.00
_cell.angle_gamma   90.00
#
_symmetry.space_group_name_H-M   'P 1'
#
loop_
_entity.id
_entity.type
_entity.pdbx_description
1 polymer ?
#
loop_
_entity_poly.entity_id
_entity_poly.type
_entity_poly.pdbx_seq_one_letter_code
_entity_poly.pdbx_strand_id
1 'polypeptide(L)'
;MASLNSSFPPLFERISHKSYFLRAVDLTILGLLFSLLLYRILHMSQNDNVWLVALICESLFSFMWLIITCIRWSPAEDKPYPNRLNERGHDLPSVLSLLALNYPAGKLACYVSDDGCSPLTYFSLKEASKFAKIWIPFCKKYGVGVRAPFRYFLNPLVAAEDSEFSKDWEMIKREYETLSRKVNDATGDSHWLDADDAFSNTKPNDHSTIVKVVWENKGGVGDEKEVPHLLRVSGLMTNAPYMLHVDCDMYANEADVVRQAMCVFLQKSNISNHCAFVQFPQDFYDSNTNEFSVLQSYMGRGVAGIQGTIYCGSGCFHTRRVMYGLSPGDLDDNGNLSSVATREFLDEDSLARKYGNSREMVKSMVEALQRKSNPQNTLANSIEAAHEVGNCHYEYQSSWGKTLGCLHDSVAEDINTSIGIHFRGWTSSYICPDPPAFLGSAPSIGLETIVQQPRWGTGIIEINP
;
A
#
# COMPACT_ATOMS: atom_id res chain seq x y z
N MET A 1 -5.41 49.44 5.92
CA MET A 1 -5.55 48.09 5.34
C MET A 1 -4.48 47.21 5.97
N ALA A 2 -4.83 46.02 6.47
CA ALA A 2 -3.88 45.05 6.99
C ALA A 2 -4.17 43.69 6.32
N SER A 3 -3.13 42.98 5.90
CA SER A 3 -3.25 41.72 5.16
C SER A 3 -3.61 40.56 6.09
N LEU A 4 -4.77 39.95 5.87
CA LEU A 4 -5.17 38.70 6.53
C LEU A 4 -4.35 37.52 5.97
N ASN A 5 -3.15 37.30 6.52
CA ASN A 5 -2.41 36.05 6.32
C ASN A 5 -3.13 34.93 7.09
N SER A 6 -4.13 34.31 6.46
CA SER A 6 -4.82 33.12 6.98
C SER A 6 -3.91 31.88 6.87
N SER A 7 -2.92 31.78 7.75
CA SER A 7 -2.10 30.58 7.89
C SER A 7 -2.94 29.45 8.50
N PHE A 8 -3.49 28.59 7.63
CA PHE A 8 -4.16 27.37 8.05
C PHE A 8 -3.20 26.50 8.89
N PRO A 9 -3.67 25.86 9.98
CA PRO A 9 -2.84 25.00 10.79
C PRO A 9 -2.41 23.75 10.00
N PRO A 10 -1.23 23.17 10.28
CA PRO A 10 -0.67 22.06 9.50
C PRO A 10 -1.59 20.83 9.48
N LEU A 11 -1.62 20.12 8.36
CA LEU A 11 -2.41 18.90 8.19
C LEU A 11 -1.77 17.69 8.87
N PHE A 12 -0.44 17.68 9.04
CA PHE A 12 0.30 16.71 9.85
C PHE A 12 1.50 17.36 10.55
N GLU A 13 1.98 16.72 11.62
CA GLU A 13 3.24 17.03 12.30
C GLU A 13 4.18 15.81 12.30
N ARG A 14 5.50 16.02 12.23
CA ARG A 14 6.49 14.94 12.35
C ARG A 14 7.04 14.93 13.77
N ILE A 15 6.72 13.89 14.52
CA ILE A 15 7.13 13.68 15.92
C ILE A 15 8.47 12.93 15.92
N SER A 16 9.36 13.23 16.87
CA SER A 16 10.63 12.49 17.02
C SER A 16 10.87 12.02 18.45
N HIS A 17 11.06 10.70 18.61
CA HIS A 17 11.06 9.98 19.89
C HIS A 17 12.46 9.87 20.51
N LYS A 18 13.09 11.01 20.80
CA LYS A 18 14.49 11.08 21.26
C LYS A 18 14.61 10.76 22.75
N SER A 19 14.96 9.51 23.08
CA SER A 19 15.35 9.11 24.45
C SER A 19 16.85 9.29 24.69
N TYR A 20 17.22 10.28 25.50
CA TYR A 20 18.61 10.50 25.92
C TYR A 20 19.15 9.36 26.81
N PHE A 21 18.27 8.71 27.60
CA PHE A 21 18.64 7.57 28.42
C PHE A 21 19.04 6.37 27.56
N LEU A 22 18.22 6.01 26.55
CA LEU A 22 18.55 4.90 25.64
C LEU A 22 19.85 5.19 24.87
N ARG A 23 20.02 6.41 24.34
CA ARG A 23 21.28 6.81 23.68
C ARG A 23 22.51 6.70 24.59
N ALA A 24 22.39 6.98 25.89
CA ALA A 24 23.49 6.81 26.84
C ALA A 24 23.80 5.32 27.11
N VAL A 25 22.77 4.47 27.17
CA VAL A 25 22.93 3.01 27.24
C VAL A 25 23.59 2.47 25.96
N ASP A 26 23.10 2.86 24.77
CA ASP A 26 23.67 2.48 23.48
C ASP A 26 25.15 2.90 23.36
N LEU A 27 25.50 4.15 23.72
CA LEU A 27 26.91 4.60 23.74
C LEU A 27 27.78 3.82 24.75
N THR A 28 27.20 3.39 25.88
CA THR A 28 27.91 2.56 26.86
C THR A 28 28.16 1.15 26.30
N ILE A 29 27.17 0.55 25.64
CA ILE A 29 27.30 -0.75 24.95
C ILE A 29 28.35 -0.67 23.85
N LEU A 30 28.35 0.39 23.03
CA LEU A 30 29.36 0.61 22.00
C LEU A 30 30.79 0.68 22.58
N GLY A 31 30.97 1.35 23.73
CA GLY A 31 32.25 1.38 24.45
C GLY A 31 32.68 0.01 24.98
N LEU A 32 31.75 -0.81 25.46
CA LEU A 32 32.01 -2.19 25.91
C LEU A 32 32.38 -3.11 24.74
N LEU A 33 31.66 -3.03 23.61
CA LEU A 33 31.96 -3.78 22.39
C LEU A 33 33.35 -3.42 21.84
N PHE A 34 33.68 -2.13 21.74
CA PHE A 34 35.02 -1.70 21.33
C PHE A 34 36.11 -2.22 22.28
N SER A 35 35.86 -2.20 23.60
CA SER A 35 36.79 -2.71 24.60
C SER A 35 37.02 -4.23 24.48
N LEU A 36 35.95 -5.00 24.19
CA LEU A 36 36.03 -6.44 23.93
C LEU A 36 36.87 -6.75 22.68
N LEU A 37 36.60 -6.08 21.57
CA LEU A 37 37.34 -6.27 20.31
C LEU A 37 38.82 -5.87 20.46
N LEU A 38 39.10 -4.77 21.16
CA LEU A 38 40.47 -4.36 21.46
C LEU A 38 41.19 -5.40 22.33
N TYR A 39 40.53 -5.95 23.36
CA TYR A 39 41.08 -7.02 24.19
C TYR A 39 41.39 -8.28 23.37
N ARG A 40 40.48 -8.69 22.47
CA ARG A 40 40.70 -9.81 21.53
C ARG A 40 41.92 -9.61 20.64
N ILE A 41 42.08 -8.41 20.07
CA ILE A 41 43.21 -8.06 19.21
C ILE A 41 44.53 -8.08 19.99
N LEU A 42 44.58 -7.47 21.18
CA LEU A 42 45.79 -7.39 21.99
C LEU A 42 46.31 -8.77 22.47
N HIS A 43 45.42 -9.75 22.65
CA HIS A 43 45.79 -11.12 23.05
C HIS A 43 45.86 -12.11 21.87
N MET A 44 45.74 -11.64 20.62
CA MET A 44 45.71 -12.51 19.44
C MET A 44 46.98 -13.38 19.31
N SER A 45 48.16 -12.85 19.65
CA SER A 45 49.44 -13.56 19.53
C SER A 45 49.67 -14.67 20.56
N GLN A 46 48.72 -14.89 21.48
CA GLN A 46 48.81 -15.89 22.56
C GLN A 46 47.78 -17.02 22.40
N ASN A 47 46.93 -16.96 21.38
CA ASN A 47 45.77 -17.84 21.22
C ASN A 47 45.76 -18.51 19.83
N ASP A 48 44.81 -19.42 19.64
CA ASP A 48 44.70 -20.28 18.45
C ASP A 48 43.70 -19.75 17.40
N ASN A 49 43.42 -20.58 16.39
CA ASN A 49 42.47 -20.27 15.33
C ASN A 49 41.02 -20.07 15.83
N VAL A 50 40.64 -20.65 16.99
CA VAL A 50 39.30 -20.46 17.57
C VAL A 50 39.13 -19.02 18.05
N TRP A 51 40.20 -18.41 18.58
CA TRP A 51 40.22 -17.00 18.96
C TRP A 51 40.06 -16.05 17.76
N LEU A 52 40.66 -16.39 16.62
CA LEU A 52 40.49 -15.62 15.38
C LEU A 52 39.04 -15.71 14.85
N VAL A 53 38.45 -16.91 14.86
CA VAL A 53 37.02 -17.10 14.50
C VAL A 53 36.11 -16.32 15.45
N ALA A 54 36.37 -16.37 16.76
CA ALA A 54 35.61 -15.62 17.75
C ALA A 54 35.68 -14.10 17.51
N LEU A 55 36.88 -13.54 17.24
CA LEU A 55 37.05 -12.13 16.90
C LEU A 55 36.28 -11.74 15.63
N ILE A 56 36.28 -12.57 14.59
CA ILE A 56 35.54 -12.31 13.34
C ILE A 56 34.03 -12.25 13.63
N CYS A 57 33.50 -13.25 14.34
CA CYS A 57 32.09 -13.27 14.73
C CYS A 57 31.71 -12.06 15.61
N GLU A 58 32.48 -11.76 16.65
CA GLU A 58 32.25 -10.61 17.54
C GLU A 58 32.33 -9.27 16.79
N SER A 59 33.23 -9.15 15.81
CA SER A 59 33.34 -7.96 14.95
C SER A 59 32.10 -7.80 14.07
N LEU A 60 31.62 -8.88 13.44
CA LEU A 60 30.42 -8.87 12.62
C LEU A 60 29.17 -8.53 13.44
N PHE A 61 28.99 -9.14 14.62
CA PHE A 61 27.87 -8.79 15.51
C PHE A 61 27.95 -7.34 16.00
N SER A 62 29.14 -6.84 16.34
CA SER A 62 29.32 -5.44 16.75
C SER A 62 29.01 -4.45 15.63
N PHE A 63 29.39 -4.79 14.39
CA PHE A 63 29.09 -3.98 13.19
C PHE A 63 27.59 -3.95 12.88
N MET A 64 26.91 -5.10 12.89
CA MET A 64 25.46 -5.19 12.69
C MET A 64 24.69 -4.44 13.80
N TRP A 65 25.12 -4.58 15.06
CA TRP A 65 24.54 -3.85 16.19
C TRP A 65 24.73 -2.33 16.05
N LEU A 66 25.90 -1.88 15.58
CA LEU A 66 26.16 -0.47 15.32
C LEU A 66 25.25 0.08 14.20
N ILE A 67 25.07 -0.67 13.09
CA ILE A 67 24.15 -0.28 12.01
C ILE A 67 22.71 -0.13 12.53
N ILE A 68 22.22 -1.12 13.29
CA ILE A 68 20.88 -1.09 13.89
C ILE A 68 20.73 0.11 14.85
N THR A 69 21.76 0.44 15.60
CA THR A 69 21.79 1.59 16.52
C THR A 69 21.83 2.93 15.77
N CYS A 70 22.56 3.03 14.66
CA CYS A 70 22.55 4.20 13.78
C CYS A 70 21.17 4.43 13.15
N ILE A 71 20.52 3.37 12.64
CA ILE A 71 19.14 3.43 12.11
C ILE A 71 18.16 3.92 13.20
N ARG A 72 18.28 3.39 14.41
CA ARG A 72 17.44 3.75 15.56
C ARG A 72 17.81 5.07 16.24
N TRP A 73 18.81 5.82 15.76
CA TRP A 73 19.35 6.96 16.51
C TRP A 73 18.36 8.12 16.64
N SER A 74 17.59 8.43 15.59
CA SER A 74 16.71 9.61 15.53
C SER A 74 15.29 9.25 15.08
N PRO A 75 14.57 8.37 15.81
CA PRO A 75 13.31 7.83 15.35
C PRO A 75 12.24 8.92 15.18
N ALA A 76 11.38 8.75 14.19
CA ALA A 76 10.28 9.66 13.88
C ALA A 76 9.01 8.93 13.40
N GLU A 77 7.88 9.61 13.50
CA GLU A 77 6.61 9.23 12.86
C GLU A 77 5.86 10.50 12.43
N ASP A 78 5.00 10.39 11.44
CA ASP A 78 4.12 11.47 11.02
C ASP A 78 2.72 11.28 11.62
N LYS A 79 2.27 12.29 12.38
CA LYS A 79 0.95 12.31 13.01
C LYS A 79 0.02 13.21 12.19
N PRO A 80 -0.92 12.62 11.42
CA PRO A 80 -1.92 13.38 10.68
C PRO A 80 -3.01 13.93 11.62
N TYR A 81 -3.68 14.99 11.19
CA TYR A 81 -4.84 15.57 11.86
C TYR A 81 -6.12 15.38 11.03
N PRO A 82 -6.65 14.13 10.87
CA PRO A 82 -7.85 13.86 10.05
C PRO A 82 -9.13 14.50 10.61
N ASN A 83 -9.14 14.91 11.88
CA ASN A 83 -10.20 15.72 12.51
C ASN A 83 -10.23 17.18 11.99
N ARG A 84 -9.35 17.53 11.02
CA ARG A 84 -9.49 18.74 10.18
C ARG A 84 -10.23 18.40 8.85
N LEU A 85 -10.76 17.17 8.73
CA LEU A 85 -11.45 16.58 7.57
C LEU A 85 -12.65 15.64 7.91
N ASN A 86 -12.95 15.36 9.21
CA ASN A 86 -14.11 14.69 9.87
C ASN A 86 -14.92 13.57 9.14
N GLU A 87 -15.30 12.42 9.72
CA GLU A 87 -14.84 11.47 10.76
C GLU A 87 -15.59 10.13 10.42
N ARG A 88 -15.68 9.09 11.28
CA ARG A 88 -16.06 7.66 10.99
C ARG A 88 -17.53 7.36 10.58
N GLY A 89 -17.96 6.15 10.12
CA GLY A 89 -17.40 4.81 10.40
C GLY A 89 -17.94 3.53 9.67
N HIS A 90 -17.70 2.31 10.24
CA HIS A 90 -17.05 1.14 9.57
C HIS A 90 -17.20 -0.35 10.25
N ASP A 91 -16.90 -1.62 9.69
CA ASP A 91 -16.17 -2.88 10.33
C ASP A 91 -16.33 -4.46 9.91
N LEU A 92 -15.66 -5.40 9.13
CA LEU A 92 -14.50 -5.84 8.23
C LEU A 92 -14.98 -6.58 6.93
N PRO A 93 -14.25 -6.91 5.81
CA PRO A 93 -12.81 -6.87 5.53
C PRO A 93 -12.51 -6.25 4.13
N SER A 94 -11.35 -6.57 3.54
CA SER A 94 -10.73 -6.01 2.32
C SER A 94 -11.64 -5.19 1.39
N VAL A 95 -12.28 -5.76 0.37
CA VAL A 95 -12.95 -4.99 -0.70
C VAL A 95 -14.11 -4.12 -0.17
N LEU A 96 -14.96 -4.66 0.70
CA LEU A 96 -16.04 -3.88 1.32
C LEU A 96 -15.49 -2.78 2.25
N SER A 97 -14.31 -2.98 2.84
CA SER A 97 -13.64 -2.01 3.71
C SER A 97 -13.18 -0.80 2.89
N LEU A 98 -12.53 -1.06 1.75
CA LEU A 98 -12.01 -0.04 0.85
C LEU A 98 -13.13 0.77 0.18
N LEU A 99 -14.24 0.11 -0.21
CA LEU A 99 -15.42 0.79 -0.77
C LEU A 99 -16.17 1.64 0.26
N ALA A 100 -16.08 1.32 1.55
CA ALA A 100 -16.79 2.04 2.61
C ALA A 100 -16.01 3.26 3.15
N LEU A 101 -14.71 3.41 2.81
CA LEU A 101 -13.80 4.47 3.28
C LEU A 101 -14.38 5.89 3.26
N ASN A 102 -13.90 6.72 4.19
CA ASN A 102 -14.36 8.09 4.38
C ASN A 102 -13.77 9.06 3.34
N TYR A 103 -14.19 8.92 2.10
CA TYR A 103 -13.78 9.80 1.01
C TYR A 103 -14.94 10.04 0.04
N PRO A 104 -14.94 11.14 -0.74
CA PRO A 104 -16.00 11.39 -1.71
C PRO A 104 -16.09 10.25 -2.74
N ALA A 105 -17.28 9.70 -2.96
CA ALA A 105 -17.47 8.51 -3.79
C ALA A 105 -17.02 8.72 -5.26
N GLY A 106 -17.08 9.95 -5.78
CA GLY A 106 -16.51 10.33 -7.08
C GLY A 106 -14.98 10.53 -7.10
N LYS A 107 -14.26 10.13 -6.04
CA LYS A 107 -12.80 10.17 -5.91
C LYS A 107 -12.19 8.85 -5.40
N LEU A 108 -12.99 7.81 -5.21
CA LEU A 108 -12.51 6.44 -4.94
C LEU A 108 -12.79 5.57 -6.16
N ALA A 109 -11.83 4.70 -6.47
CA ALA A 109 -12.02 3.57 -7.36
C ALA A 109 -11.32 2.37 -6.70
N CYS A 110 -12.02 1.24 -6.61
CA CYS A 110 -11.46 -0.01 -6.11
C CYS A 110 -11.12 -0.89 -7.31
N TYR A 111 -9.90 -1.43 -7.32
CA TYR A 111 -9.44 -2.40 -8.30
C TYR A 111 -9.04 -3.68 -7.55
N VAL A 112 -9.29 -4.84 -8.16
CA VAL A 112 -8.95 -6.15 -7.61
C VAL A 112 -8.27 -6.92 -8.73
N SER A 113 -7.11 -7.54 -8.45
CA SER A 113 -6.50 -8.55 -9.32
C SER A 113 -6.89 -9.91 -8.79
N ASP A 114 -7.11 -10.87 -9.69
CA ASP A 114 -7.22 -12.29 -9.34
C ASP A 114 -6.39 -13.11 -10.33
N ASP A 115 -5.14 -13.33 -9.95
CA ASP A 115 -4.17 -14.06 -10.75
C ASP A 115 -4.48 -15.57 -10.78
N GLY A 116 -5.45 -16.05 -9.97
CA GLY A 116 -6.03 -17.39 -10.05
C GLY A 116 -7.14 -17.55 -11.09
N CYS A 117 -7.56 -16.47 -11.76
CA CYS A 117 -8.60 -16.46 -12.79
C CYS A 117 -9.93 -17.11 -12.34
N SER A 118 -10.31 -16.92 -11.07
CA SER A 118 -11.36 -17.74 -10.44
C SER A 118 -12.77 -17.18 -10.67
N PRO A 119 -13.70 -17.95 -11.28
CA PRO A 119 -15.09 -17.55 -11.42
C PRO A 119 -15.76 -17.32 -10.05
N LEU A 120 -15.32 -18.06 -9.02
CA LEU A 120 -15.80 -17.94 -7.64
C LEU A 120 -15.38 -16.59 -7.01
N THR A 121 -14.18 -16.09 -7.30
CA THR A 121 -13.77 -14.74 -6.88
C THR A 121 -14.68 -13.69 -7.50
N TYR A 122 -14.91 -13.77 -8.81
CA TYR A 122 -15.78 -12.83 -9.51
C TYR A 122 -17.24 -12.92 -9.04
N PHE A 123 -17.79 -14.12 -8.84
CA PHE A 123 -19.12 -14.30 -8.23
C PHE A 123 -19.20 -13.66 -6.84
N SER A 124 -18.18 -13.87 -6.01
CA SER A 124 -18.10 -13.29 -4.66
C SER A 124 -18.04 -11.76 -4.70
N LEU A 125 -17.28 -11.17 -5.62
CA LEU A 125 -17.26 -9.72 -5.87
C LEU A 125 -18.62 -9.21 -6.35
N LYS A 126 -19.31 -9.96 -7.21
CA LYS A 126 -20.64 -9.62 -7.76
C LYS A 126 -21.71 -9.59 -6.66
N GLU A 127 -21.76 -10.59 -5.79
CA GLU A 127 -22.67 -10.57 -4.63
C GLU A 127 -22.25 -9.52 -3.57
N ALA A 128 -20.95 -9.38 -3.29
CA ALA A 128 -20.46 -8.34 -2.38
C ALA A 128 -20.82 -6.93 -2.87
N SER A 129 -20.81 -6.67 -4.18
CA SER A 129 -21.24 -5.38 -4.75
C SER A 129 -22.72 -5.06 -4.53
N LYS A 130 -23.58 -6.09 -4.42
CA LYS A 130 -25.00 -5.92 -4.09
C LYS A 130 -25.15 -5.51 -2.63
N PHE A 131 -24.44 -6.21 -1.74
CA PHE A 131 -24.42 -5.90 -0.32
C PHE A 131 -23.75 -4.54 -0.01
N ALA A 132 -22.72 -4.14 -0.76
CA ALA A 132 -22.05 -2.84 -0.62
C ALA A 132 -23.03 -1.65 -0.71
N LYS A 133 -24.08 -1.77 -1.54
CA LYS A 133 -25.10 -0.74 -1.77
C LYS A 133 -25.99 -0.47 -0.55
N ILE A 134 -26.12 -1.43 0.37
CA ILE A 134 -26.82 -1.24 1.66
C ILE A 134 -25.84 -1.01 2.82
N TRP A 135 -24.64 -1.62 2.76
CA TRP A 135 -23.60 -1.48 3.76
C TRP A 135 -23.04 -0.05 3.87
N ILE A 136 -22.74 0.57 2.73
CA ILE A 136 -22.05 1.87 2.69
C ILE A 136 -22.96 3.02 3.18
N PRO A 137 -24.27 3.05 2.86
CA PRO A 137 -25.22 3.94 3.53
C PRO A 137 -25.32 3.70 5.03
N PHE A 138 -25.41 2.45 5.50
CA PHE A 138 -25.47 2.11 6.93
C PHE A 138 -24.24 2.62 7.69
N CYS A 139 -23.03 2.32 7.19
CA CYS A 139 -21.74 2.85 7.66
C CYS A 139 -21.76 4.37 7.90
N LYS A 140 -22.31 5.10 6.92
CA LYS A 140 -22.30 6.57 6.88
C LYS A 140 -23.44 7.20 7.69
N LYS A 141 -24.57 6.50 7.82
CA LYS A 141 -25.73 6.91 8.64
C LYS A 141 -25.39 6.87 10.13
N TYR A 142 -24.67 5.83 10.57
CA TYR A 142 -24.48 5.53 12.00
C TYR A 142 -23.05 5.71 12.52
N GLY A 143 -22.06 6.01 11.67
CA GLY A 143 -20.72 6.37 12.13
C GLY A 143 -19.99 5.23 12.87
N VAL A 144 -19.97 4.03 12.28
CA VAL A 144 -19.64 2.69 12.87
C VAL A 144 -18.12 2.55 13.31
N GLY A 145 -17.45 1.39 13.49
CA GLY A 145 -16.23 1.24 14.39
C GLY A 145 -14.77 0.83 13.95
N VAL A 146 -14.55 -0.13 13.04
CA VAL A 146 -13.29 -0.75 12.41
C VAL A 146 -13.65 -0.95 10.87
N ARG A 147 -13.07 -1.49 9.74
CA ARG A 147 -13.58 -1.12 8.31
C ARG A 147 -14.69 -1.80 7.40
N ALA A 148 -15.27 -3.02 7.51
CA ALA A 148 -16.48 -3.48 6.69
C ALA A 148 -17.70 -4.22 7.41
N PRO A 149 -18.19 -5.46 7.15
CA PRO A 149 -19.09 -6.23 8.09
C PRO A 149 -18.60 -7.26 9.16
N PHE A 150 -17.59 -8.11 8.94
CA PHE A 150 -17.49 -9.41 9.66
C PHE A 150 -17.10 -9.32 11.13
N ARG A 151 -16.22 -8.39 11.55
CA ARG A 151 -15.92 -8.21 12.99
C ARG A 151 -16.98 -7.35 13.68
N TYR A 152 -17.67 -6.46 12.97
CA TYR A 152 -18.78 -5.71 13.51
C TYR A 152 -19.83 -6.65 14.09
N PHE A 153 -20.13 -7.69 13.30
CA PHE A 153 -21.12 -8.70 13.66
C PHE A 153 -20.59 -9.83 14.55
N LEU A 154 -19.28 -9.86 14.89
CA LEU A 154 -18.75 -10.60 16.05
C LEU A 154 -19.09 -9.89 17.37
N ASN A 155 -19.06 -8.56 17.39
CA ASN A 155 -19.45 -7.80 18.57
C ASN A 155 -20.98 -7.87 18.76
N PRO A 156 -21.48 -8.21 19.97
CA PRO A 156 -22.90 -8.20 20.26
C PRO A 156 -23.42 -6.75 20.35
N LEU A 157 -24.66 -6.54 19.91
CA LEU A 157 -25.32 -5.23 19.98
C LEU A 157 -25.45 -4.78 21.44
N VAL A 158 -25.00 -3.56 21.75
CA VAL A 158 -25.04 -3.02 23.11
C VAL A 158 -26.43 -2.45 23.37
N ALA A 159 -27.10 -2.93 24.41
CA ALA A 159 -28.55 -2.74 24.62
C ALA A 159 -29.00 -1.32 25.05
N ALA A 160 -28.36 -0.27 24.54
CA ALA A 160 -28.61 1.14 24.84
C ALA A 160 -28.88 2.02 23.59
N GLU A 161 -28.93 1.41 22.40
CA GLU A 161 -29.03 2.12 21.11
C GLU A 161 -30.49 2.32 20.63
N ASP A 162 -30.67 3.18 19.63
CA ASP A 162 -31.99 3.59 19.12
C ASP A 162 -32.78 2.41 18.51
N SER A 163 -34.09 2.45 18.67
CA SER A 163 -35.06 1.54 18.05
C SER A 163 -35.07 1.58 16.52
N GLU A 164 -34.55 2.63 15.88
CA GLU A 164 -34.28 2.63 14.43
C GLU A 164 -32.98 1.89 14.11
N PHE A 165 -31.89 2.22 14.81
CA PHE A 165 -30.59 1.56 14.66
C PHE A 165 -30.68 0.04 14.83
N SER A 166 -31.34 -0.44 15.90
CA SER A 166 -31.44 -1.89 16.17
C SER A 166 -32.12 -2.65 15.03
N LYS A 167 -33.11 -2.04 14.34
CA LYS A 167 -33.80 -2.66 13.20
C LYS A 167 -32.93 -2.67 11.95
N ASP A 168 -32.25 -1.56 11.67
CA ASP A 168 -31.30 -1.47 10.57
C ASP A 168 -30.14 -2.44 10.76
N TRP A 169 -29.58 -2.54 11.98
CA TRP A 169 -28.50 -3.48 12.31
C TRP A 169 -28.92 -4.93 12.10
N GLU A 170 -30.09 -5.34 12.61
CA GLU A 170 -30.62 -6.69 12.38
C GLU A 170 -30.86 -6.97 10.89
N MET A 171 -31.36 -6.00 10.12
CA MET A 171 -31.54 -6.12 8.67
C MET A 171 -30.19 -6.34 7.98
N ILE A 172 -29.22 -5.46 8.20
CA ILE A 172 -27.91 -5.51 7.54
C ILE A 172 -27.13 -6.77 7.98
N LYS A 173 -27.25 -7.22 9.23
CA LYS A 173 -26.66 -8.49 9.69
C LYS A 173 -27.24 -9.70 8.94
N ARG A 174 -28.57 -9.80 8.79
CA ARG A 174 -29.23 -10.89 8.04
C ARG A 174 -28.85 -10.89 6.56
N GLU A 175 -28.68 -9.72 5.95
CA GLU A 175 -28.18 -9.60 4.57
C GLU A 175 -26.70 -10.01 4.47
N TYR A 176 -25.87 -9.67 5.47
CA TYR A 176 -24.47 -10.11 5.51
C TYR A 176 -24.33 -11.63 5.70
N GLU A 177 -25.14 -12.22 6.59
CA GLU A 177 -25.22 -13.68 6.76
C GLU A 177 -25.75 -14.39 5.51
N THR A 178 -26.57 -13.70 4.71
CA THR A 178 -27.07 -14.20 3.41
C THR A 178 -26.03 -14.10 2.30
N LEU A 179 -25.24 -13.03 2.25
CA LEU A 179 -24.03 -12.94 1.41
C LEU A 179 -23.05 -14.07 1.76
N SER A 180 -22.77 -14.25 3.05
CA SER A 180 -21.80 -15.24 3.55
C SER A 180 -22.21 -16.67 3.20
N ARG A 181 -23.49 -17.02 3.37
CA ARG A 181 -24.02 -18.31 2.91
C ARG A 181 -23.84 -18.50 1.40
N LYS A 182 -24.30 -17.57 0.56
CA LYS A 182 -24.16 -17.68 -0.90
C LYS A 182 -22.72 -17.94 -1.37
N VAL A 183 -21.74 -17.28 -0.77
CA VAL A 183 -20.32 -17.47 -1.11
C VAL A 183 -19.84 -18.86 -0.67
N ASN A 184 -20.18 -19.30 0.54
CA ASN A 184 -19.85 -20.64 1.02
C ASN A 184 -20.53 -21.74 0.20
N ASP A 185 -21.81 -21.57 -0.14
CA ASP A 185 -22.60 -22.50 -0.95
C ASP A 185 -21.98 -22.65 -2.35
N ALA A 186 -21.61 -21.53 -3.00
CA ALA A 186 -20.91 -21.51 -4.30
C ALA A 186 -19.47 -22.05 -4.23
N THR A 187 -18.86 -22.12 -3.05
CA THR A 187 -17.56 -22.78 -2.84
C THR A 187 -17.71 -24.32 -2.80
N GLY A 188 -18.89 -24.83 -2.43
CA GLY A 188 -19.19 -26.26 -2.35
C GLY A 188 -19.77 -26.89 -3.63
N ASP A 189 -20.33 -26.09 -4.55
CA ASP A 189 -20.98 -26.56 -5.78
C ASP A 189 -20.44 -25.83 -7.02
N SER A 190 -19.52 -26.49 -7.74
CA SER A 190 -18.87 -25.92 -8.93
C SER A 190 -19.81 -25.77 -10.13
N HIS A 191 -21.01 -26.36 -10.11
CA HIS A 191 -21.94 -26.32 -11.25
C HIS A 191 -22.55 -24.90 -11.49
N TRP A 192 -22.42 -23.98 -10.54
CA TRP A 192 -22.87 -22.59 -10.70
C TRP A 192 -21.88 -21.68 -11.43
N LEU A 193 -20.64 -22.13 -11.65
CA LEU A 193 -19.54 -21.30 -12.11
C LEU A 193 -19.45 -21.15 -13.64
N ASP A 194 -20.06 -22.08 -14.40
CA ASP A 194 -20.13 -22.04 -15.88
C ASP A 194 -21.14 -20.99 -16.42
N ALA A 195 -21.79 -20.20 -15.56
CA ALA A 195 -22.87 -19.29 -15.92
C ALA A 195 -22.42 -17.91 -16.47
N ASP A 196 -21.13 -17.70 -16.70
CA ASP A 196 -20.57 -16.48 -17.29
C ASP A 196 -19.57 -16.84 -18.41
N ASP A 197 -19.94 -16.51 -19.66
CA ASP A 197 -19.22 -16.89 -20.88
C ASP A 197 -17.72 -16.54 -20.85
N ALA A 198 -17.31 -15.50 -20.11
CA ALA A 198 -15.91 -15.08 -20.02
C ALA A 198 -14.97 -16.14 -19.42
N PHE A 199 -15.49 -17.06 -18.60
CA PHE A 199 -14.71 -18.11 -17.96
C PHE A 199 -14.85 -19.48 -18.67
N SER A 200 -15.78 -19.60 -19.62
CA SER A 200 -16.16 -20.87 -20.28
C SER A 200 -15.02 -21.60 -21.02
N ASN A 201 -13.93 -20.90 -21.33
CA ASN A 201 -12.79 -21.43 -22.10
C ASN A 201 -11.42 -21.15 -21.44
N THR A 202 -11.39 -20.63 -20.22
CA THR A 202 -10.15 -20.17 -19.56
C THR A 202 -9.48 -21.28 -18.77
N LYS A 203 -8.15 -21.47 -18.92
CA LYS A 203 -7.35 -22.31 -18.02
C LYS A 203 -6.52 -21.41 -17.09
N PRO A 204 -6.34 -21.72 -15.79
CA PRO A 204 -5.58 -20.86 -14.87
C PRO A 204 -4.14 -20.50 -15.30
N ASN A 205 -3.51 -21.33 -16.14
CA ASN A 205 -2.15 -21.11 -16.64
C ASN A 205 -2.11 -20.67 -18.12
N ASP A 206 -3.26 -20.55 -18.78
CA ASP A 206 -3.41 -20.37 -20.24
C ASP A 206 -4.80 -19.78 -20.53
N HIS A 207 -4.92 -18.47 -20.32
CA HIS A 207 -6.11 -17.66 -20.55
C HIS A 207 -5.73 -16.24 -20.99
N SER A 208 -6.66 -15.51 -21.62
CA SER A 208 -6.58 -14.05 -21.65
C SER A 208 -6.85 -13.52 -20.24
N THR A 209 -6.02 -12.57 -19.79
CA THR A 209 -6.49 -11.27 -19.28
C THR A 209 -8.01 -11.18 -19.02
N ILE A 210 -8.46 -10.85 -17.79
CA ILE A 210 -9.89 -10.62 -17.44
C ILE A 210 -10.04 -9.35 -16.57
N VAL A 211 -11.07 -8.53 -16.83
CA VAL A 211 -11.62 -7.46 -15.95
C VAL A 211 -13.11 -7.37 -16.19
N LYS A 212 -13.86 -7.00 -15.14
CA LYS A 212 -15.26 -6.66 -15.21
C LYS A 212 -15.52 -5.45 -14.30
N VAL A 213 -16.27 -4.45 -14.78
CA VAL A 213 -16.63 -3.26 -14.00
C VAL A 213 -17.84 -3.60 -13.12
N VAL A 214 -17.57 -4.13 -11.92
CA VAL A 214 -18.63 -4.70 -11.04
C VAL A 214 -19.61 -3.64 -10.52
N TRP A 215 -19.19 -2.37 -10.37
CA TRP A 215 -20.05 -1.27 -9.93
C TRP A 215 -19.51 0.11 -10.35
N GLU A 216 -20.32 0.91 -11.06
CA GLU A 216 -20.10 2.35 -11.29
C GLU A 216 -21.15 3.23 -10.57
N ASN A 217 -20.81 4.48 -10.26
CA ASN A 217 -21.73 5.49 -9.69
C ASN A 217 -22.62 6.19 -10.73
N LYS A 218 -22.44 5.95 -12.04
CA LYS A 218 -23.36 6.38 -13.10
C LYS A 218 -24.19 5.18 -13.56
N GLY A 219 -25.47 5.40 -13.88
CA GLY A 219 -26.41 4.35 -14.29
C GLY A 219 -26.22 3.83 -15.72
N GLY A 220 -24.98 3.62 -16.15
CA GLY A 220 -24.67 2.97 -17.43
C GLY A 220 -24.72 1.45 -17.30
N VAL A 221 -25.12 0.76 -18.37
CA VAL A 221 -24.73 -0.64 -18.57
C VAL A 221 -23.26 -0.62 -18.97
N GLY A 222 -22.38 -1.22 -18.17
CA GLY A 222 -20.96 -1.33 -18.51
C GLY A 222 -20.72 -2.50 -19.45
N ASP A 223 -20.14 -2.24 -20.63
CA ASP A 223 -19.62 -3.31 -21.48
C ASP A 223 -18.44 -4.02 -20.78
N GLU A 224 -18.48 -5.35 -20.75
CA GLU A 224 -17.53 -6.19 -20.01
C GLU A 224 -16.35 -6.60 -20.89
N LYS A 225 -15.17 -5.99 -20.71
CA LYS A 225 -13.87 -6.37 -21.33
C LYS A 225 -12.67 -6.11 -20.40
N GLU A 226 -11.47 -6.57 -20.77
CA GLU A 226 -10.58 -7.30 -19.86
C GLU A 226 -9.18 -6.71 -19.55
N VAL A 227 -8.57 -6.88 -18.33
CA VAL A 227 -7.23 -6.33 -17.97
C VAL A 227 -6.54 -6.87 -16.67
N PRO A 228 -5.21 -7.21 -16.63
CA PRO A 228 -4.40 -7.37 -15.41
C PRO A 228 -3.35 -6.23 -15.23
N HIS A 229 -2.48 -6.31 -14.20
CA HIS A 229 -1.44 -5.30 -13.85
C HIS A 229 -2.00 -3.91 -13.46
N LEU A 230 -2.68 -3.85 -12.31
CA LEU A 230 -3.55 -2.74 -11.86
C LEU A 230 -2.97 -1.31 -12.02
N LEU A 231 -1.66 -1.11 -11.90
CA LEU A 231 -1.01 0.19 -12.09
C LEU A 231 -1.19 0.74 -13.51
N ARG A 232 -1.09 -0.13 -14.53
CA ARG A 232 -1.29 0.23 -15.94
C ARG A 232 -2.78 0.45 -16.22
N VAL A 233 -3.62 -0.50 -15.79
CA VAL A 233 -5.10 -0.45 -15.90
C VAL A 233 -5.70 0.82 -15.35
N SER A 234 -5.43 1.11 -14.07
CA SER A 234 -5.94 2.29 -13.38
C SER A 234 -5.38 3.59 -13.96
N GLY A 235 -4.22 3.55 -14.61
CA GLY A 235 -3.63 4.68 -15.34
C GLY A 235 -4.48 5.14 -16.53
N LEU A 236 -5.12 4.20 -17.23
CA LEU A 236 -6.08 4.51 -18.30
C LEU A 236 -7.48 4.79 -17.74
N MET A 237 -8.00 3.90 -16.89
CA MET A 237 -9.41 3.93 -16.51
C MET A 237 -9.80 5.09 -15.57
N THR A 238 -8.94 5.49 -14.62
CA THR A 238 -9.26 6.58 -13.66
C THR A 238 -8.13 7.57 -13.43
N ASN A 239 -6.90 7.21 -13.79
CA ASN A 239 -5.67 8.00 -13.66
C ASN A 239 -5.50 8.69 -12.27
N ALA A 240 -5.91 7.98 -11.21
CA ALA A 240 -5.91 8.54 -9.85
C ALA A 240 -4.47 8.90 -9.41
N PRO A 241 -4.17 10.14 -8.98
CA PRO A 241 -2.79 10.59 -8.72
C PRO A 241 -2.12 9.91 -7.52
N TYR A 242 -2.92 9.30 -6.64
CA TYR A 242 -2.50 8.48 -5.52
C TYR A 242 -3.18 7.12 -5.60
N MET A 243 -2.49 6.07 -5.16
CA MET A 243 -2.92 4.67 -5.26
C MET A 243 -2.66 4.00 -3.91
N LEU A 244 -3.58 3.15 -3.44
CA LEU A 244 -3.45 2.40 -2.19
C LEU A 244 -3.22 0.92 -2.53
N HIS A 245 -2.13 0.34 -2.05
CA HIS A 245 -1.85 -1.09 -2.12
C HIS A 245 -2.23 -1.75 -0.78
N VAL A 246 -3.04 -2.81 -0.83
CA VAL A 246 -3.51 -3.61 0.31
C VAL A 246 -3.69 -5.05 -0.17
N ASP A 247 -3.07 -5.99 0.52
CA ASP A 247 -3.17 -7.43 0.24
C ASP A 247 -4.53 -8.02 0.65
N CYS A 248 -4.87 -9.21 0.16
CA CYS A 248 -6.23 -9.76 0.26
C CYS A 248 -6.65 -10.23 1.67
N ASP A 249 -5.66 -10.60 2.49
CA ASP A 249 -5.72 -10.93 3.92
C ASP A 249 -5.83 -9.68 4.81
N MET A 250 -5.43 -8.52 4.28
CA MET A 250 -5.45 -7.23 4.95
C MET A 250 -6.73 -6.44 4.65
N TYR A 251 -7.16 -5.63 5.61
CA TYR A 251 -8.27 -4.69 5.48
C TYR A 251 -7.84 -3.32 6.00
N ALA A 252 -8.42 -2.26 5.42
CA ALA A 252 -8.45 -0.99 6.15
C ALA A 252 -9.21 -1.25 7.45
N ASN A 253 -8.61 -0.91 8.59
CA ASN A 253 -9.27 -0.88 9.88
C ASN A 253 -9.88 0.52 10.10
N GLU A 254 -9.07 1.57 9.97
CA GLU A 254 -9.51 2.94 10.15
C GLU A 254 -10.21 3.49 8.89
N ALA A 255 -11.36 4.15 9.06
CA ALA A 255 -12.12 4.74 7.95
C ALA A 255 -11.45 5.96 7.33
N ASP A 256 -10.67 6.70 8.12
CA ASP A 256 -9.99 7.93 7.73
C ASP A 256 -8.61 7.72 7.09
N VAL A 257 -8.14 6.47 6.82
CA VAL A 257 -6.77 6.22 6.29
C VAL A 257 -6.43 7.01 5.03
N VAL A 258 -7.39 7.19 4.11
CA VAL A 258 -7.20 8.03 2.91
C VAL A 258 -6.95 9.48 3.29
N ARG A 259 -7.72 10.03 4.24
CA ARG A 259 -7.55 11.40 4.74
C ARG A 259 -6.22 11.57 5.46
N GLN A 260 -5.80 10.57 6.24
CA GLN A 260 -4.52 10.56 6.93
C GLN A 260 -3.35 10.63 5.93
N ALA A 261 -3.35 9.80 4.89
CA ALA A 261 -2.36 9.90 3.82
C ALA A 261 -2.45 11.22 3.03
N MET A 262 -3.65 11.69 2.72
CA MET A 262 -3.84 12.99 2.04
C MET A 262 -3.36 14.18 2.89
N CYS A 263 -3.41 14.12 4.22
CA CYS A 263 -2.80 15.15 5.07
C CYS A 263 -1.30 15.30 4.80
N VAL A 264 -0.58 14.20 4.58
CA VAL A 264 0.85 14.24 4.22
C VAL A 264 1.04 14.77 2.81
N PHE A 265 0.40 14.18 1.80
CA PHE A 265 0.62 14.55 0.39
C PHE A 265 0.15 15.97 0.02
N LEU A 266 -0.86 16.51 0.69
CA LEU A 266 -1.46 17.81 0.36
C LEU A 266 -0.93 18.97 1.23
N GLN A 267 -0.08 18.68 2.23
CA GLN A 267 0.55 19.72 3.05
C GLN A 267 1.50 20.57 2.21
N LYS A 268 1.09 21.81 1.91
CA LYS A 268 1.99 22.86 1.42
C LYS A 268 3.00 23.19 2.52
N SER A 269 4.27 23.03 2.20
CA SER A 269 5.41 23.22 3.08
C SER A 269 6.40 24.17 2.39
N ASN A 270 7.13 24.96 3.19
CA ASN A 270 8.21 25.83 2.68
C ASN A 270 9.43 25.03 2.18
N ILE A 271 9.51 23.75 2.55
CA ILE A 271 10.40 22.75 1.95
C ILE A 271 9.53 21.92 1.00
N SER A 272 9.99 21.72 -0.23
CA SER A 272 9.32 20.89 -1.24
C SER A 272 9.04 19.49 -0.68
N ASN A 273 7.76 19.12 -0.61
CA ASN A 273 7.32 17.88 0.02
C ASN A 273 7.53 16.70 -0.94
N HIS A 274 8.75 16.17 -0.97
CA HIS A 274 9.16 15.03 -1.79
C HIS A 274 8.71 13.67 -1.20
N CYS A 275 7.53 13.61 -0.57
CA CYS A 275 6.95 12.35 -0.10
C CYS A 275 6.38 11.55 -1.27
N ALA A 276 7.10 10.50 -1.70
CA ALA A 276 6.64 9.58 -2.74
C ALA A 276 5.50 8.68 -2.28
N PHE A 277 5.62 8.12 -1.07
CA PHE A 277 4.64 7.19 -0.50
C PHE A 277 4.47 7.36 1.02
N VAL A 278 3.31 6.94 1.52
CA VAL A 278 2.91 6.93 2.94
C VAL A 278 2.59 5.49 3.32
N GLN A 279 3.43 4.89 4.17
CA GLN A 279 3.27 3.53 4.68
C GLN A 279 2.65 3.56 6.07
N PHE A 280 1.73 2.63 6.33
CA PHE A 280 1.19 2.34 7.66
C PHE A 280 1.73 0.99 8.18
N PRO A 281 1.78 0.74 9.50
CA PRO A 281 2.07 -0.59 10.05
C PRO A 281 1.09 -1.64 9.53
N GLN A 282 1.55 -2.89 9.47
CA GLN A 282 0.72 -4.07 9.30
C GLN A 282 0.65 -4.81 10.64
N ASP A 283 -0.51 -4.73 11.29
CA ASP A 283 -0.80 -5.45 12.52
C ASP A 283 -1.71 -6.67 12.21
N PHE A 284 -1.55 -7.76 12.96
CA PHE A 284 -2.29 -9.00 12.72
C PHE A 284 -3.19 -9.34 13.92
N TYR A 285 -4.43 -9.76 13.66
CA TYR A 285 -5.47 -9.86 14.70
C TYR A 285 -5.60 -11.24 15.36
N ASP A 286 -4.96 -12.25 14.78
CA ASP A 286 -4.98 -13.66 15.16
C ASP A 286 -3.59 -14.18 15.54
N SER A 287 -2.53 -13.42 15.26
CA SER A 287 -1.19 -13.73 15.73
C SER A 287 -1.07 -13.49 17.25
N ASN A 288 -0.60 -14.49 17.98
CA ASN A 288 -0.15 -14.32 19.38
C ASN A 288 1.23 -13.64 19.47
N THR A 289 1.85 -13.33 18.33
CA THR A 289 3.25 -12.92 18.20
C THR A 289 3.37 -11.44 17.81
N ASN A 290 3.43 -10.57 18.82
CA ASN A 290 3.74 -9.14 18.66
C ASN A 290 5.15 -8.87 18.06
N GLU A 291 5.93 -9.89 17.72
CA GLU A 291 7.33 -9.76 17.30
C GLU A 291 7.47 -8.98 15.99
N PHE A 292 6.60 -9.22 15.00
CA PHE A 292 6.64 -8.52 13.71
C PHE A 292 6.16 -7.06 13.83
N SER A 293 5.08 -6.80 14.58
CA SER A 293 4.61 -5.43 14.81
C SER A 293 5.56 -4.62 15.71
N VAL A 294 6.19 -5.25 16.70
CA VAL A 294 7.32 -4.65 17.43
C VAL A 294 8.49 -4.36 16.50
N LEU A 295 8.88 -5.29 15.62
CA LEU A 295 9.96 -5.07 14.66
C LEU A 295 9.64 -3.90 13.70
N GLN A 296 8.44 -3.85 13.14
CA GLN A 296 7.99 -2.74 12.29
C GLN A 296 7.98 -1.41 13.05
N SER A 297 7.39 -1.35 14.24
CA SER A 297 7.33 -0.10 15.02
C SER A 297 8.73 0.35 15.46
N TYR A 298 9.61 -0.58 15.84
CA TYR A 298 10.96 -0.28 16.33
C TYR A 298 11.95 0.13 15.22
N MET A 299 11.95 -0.58 14.10
CA MET A 299 12.83 -0.28 12.96
C MET A 299 12.24 0.76 12.02
N GLY A 300 10.94 0.68 11.70
CA GLY A 300 10.23 1.60 10.81
C GLY A 300 10.29 3.04 11.29
N ARG A 301 10.03 3.30 12.58
CA ARG A 301 10.24 4.63 13.19
C ARG A 301 11.70 5.10 13.06
N GLY A 302 12.67 4.19 13.12
CA GLY A 302 14.09 4.49 12.94
C GLY A 302 14.42 4.95 11.52
N VAL A 303 14.09 4.15 10.51
CA VAL A 303 14.34 4.48 9.09
C VAL A 303 13.52 5.70 8.64
N ALA A 304 12.28 5.85 9.13
CA ALA A 304 11.46 7.05 9.00
C ALA A 304 12.07 8.30 9.66
N GLY A 305 13.07 8.13 10.54
CA GLY A 305 13.89 9.22 11.08
C GLY A 305 14.93 9.77 10.11
N ILE A 306 15.28 9.02 9.06
CA ILE A 306 16.35 9.35 8.10
C ILE A 306 15.74 9.93 6.82
N GLN A 307 15.44 9.08 5.83
CA GLN A 307 14.86 9.47 4.54
C GLN A 307 13.36 9.14 4.44
N GLY A 308 12.86 8.26 5.29
CA GLY A 308 11.50 7.72 5.22
C GLY A 308 11.51 6.20 5.35
N THR A 309 10.38 5.61 5.76
CA THR A 309 10.27 4.14 5.91
C THR A 309 10.29 3.41 4.57
N ILE A 310 10.60 2.12 4.62
CA ILE A 310 10.51 1.19 3.47
C ILE A 310 9.03 0.87 3.18
N TYR A 311 8.70 0.59 1.91
CA TYR A 311 7.41 0.01 1.47
C TYR A 311 7.44 -1.52 1.62
N CYS A 312 6.39 -2.08 2.23
CA CYS A 312 6.34 -3.49 2.67
C CYS A 312 5.13 -4.26 2.09
N GLY A 313 4.75 -4.03 0.84
CA GLY A 313 3.63 -4.71 0.15
C GLY A 313 2.25 -4.13 0.44
N SER A 314 1.77 -4.24 1.68
CA SER A 314 0.41 -3.83 2.07
C SER A 314 0.37 -2.55 2.93
N GLY A 315 -0.76 -1.85 2.93
CA GLY A 315 -1.01 -0.67 3.78
C GLY A 315 -0.29 0.59 3.32
N CYS A 316 0.01 0.74 2.03
CA CYS A 316 0.83 1.83 1.49
C CYS A 316 0.11 2.66 0.43
N PHE A 317 0.18 3.99 0.55
CA PHE A 317 -0.27 4.92 -0.48
C PHE A 317 0.92 5.41 -1.32
N HIS A 318 0.92 5.19 -2.64
CA HIS A 318 1.96 5.65 -3.58
C HIS A 318 1.47 6.81 -4.45
N THR A 319 2.35 7.76 -4.75
CA THR A 319 2.14 8.80 -5.77
C THR A 319 2.39 8.24 -7.17
N ARG A 320 1.36 8.23 -8.03
CA ARG A 320 1.41 7.65 -9.39
C ARG A 320 2.59 8.18 -10.23
N ARG A 321 2.88 9.48 -10.14
CA ARG A 321 3.98 10.12 -10.88
C ARG A 321 5.35 9.48 -10.58
N VAL A 322 5.59 9.06 -9.33
CA VAL A 322 6.86 8.43 -8.91
C VAL A 322 6.97 7.01 -9.46
N MET A 323 5.88 6.24 -9.42
CA MET A 323 5.79 4.93 -10.06
C MET A 323 5.96 5.01 -11.59
N TYR A 324 5.72 6.19 -12.19
CA TYR A 324 5.94 6.49 -13.61
C TYR A 324 7.36 6.98 -13.94
N GLY A 325 8.30 6.86 -13.00
CA GLY A 325 9.73 7.13 -13.20
C GLY A 325 10.17 8.57 -12.91
N LEU A 326 9.27 9.43 -12.42
CA LEU A 326 9.60 10.81 -12.05
C LEU A 326 10.61 10.85 -10.88
N SER A 327 11.60 11.72 -10.98
CA SER A 327 12.59 12.05 -9.94
C SER A 327 12.35 13.46 -9.37
N PRO A 328 12.86 13.80 -8.17
CA PRO A 328 12.71 15.14 -7.58
C PRO A 328 13.35 16.24 -8.44
N GLY A 329 14.48 15.94 -9.11
CA GLY A 329 15.18 16.85 -10.01
C GLY A 329 14.44 17.14 -11.33
N ASP A 330 13.39 16.39 -11.64
CA ASP A 330 12.53 16.64 -12.81
C ASP A 330 11.55 17.80 -12.55
N LEU A 331 11.52 18.35 -11.34
CA LEU A 331 10.52 19.32 -10.88
C LEU A 331 11.06 20.73 -10.70
N ASP A 332 10.16 21.72 -10.86
CA ASP A 332 10.38 23.10 -10.43
C ASP A 332 10.03 23.29 -8.94
N ASP A 333 10.28 24.49 -8.40
CA ASP A 333 9.95 24.86 -7.02
C ASP A 333 8.44 24.73 -6.68
N ASN A 334 7.57 24.68 -7.69
CA ASN A 334 6.13 24.47 -7.56
C ASN A 334 5.74 22.97 -7.59
N GLY A 335 6.72 22.07 -7.76
CA GLY A 335 6.53 20.62 -7.94
C GLY A 335 5.93 20.22 -9.30
N ASN A 336 5.84 21.16 -10.23
CA ASN A 336 5.44 20.94 -11.61
C ASN A 336 6.64 20.45 -12.43
N LEU A 337 6.40 19.90 -13.62
CA LEU A 337 7.46 19.35 -14.44
C LEU A 337 8.36 20.48 -14.99
N SER A 338 9.69 20.34 -14.83
CA SER A 338 10.66 21.35 -15.27
C SER A 338 10.65 21.49 -16.80
N SER A 339 11.16 22.60 -17.33
CA SER A 339 11.20 22.82 -18.80
C SER A 339 12.13 21.84 -19.53
N VAL A 340 13.07 21.21 -18.82
CA VAL A 340 13.96 20.17 -19.36
C VAL A 340 13.23 18.83 -19.38
N ALA A 341 12.70 18.40 -18.22
CA ALA A 341 11.93 17.17 -18.11
C ALA A 341 10.70 17.18 -19.02
N THR A 342 10.03 18.33 -19.17
CA THR A 342 8.89 18.49 -20.10
C THR A 342 9.27 18.24 -21.56
N ARG A 343 10.53 18.42 -21.96
CA ARG A 343 10.99 18.07 -23.32
C ARG A 343 11.26 16.57 -23.44
N GLU A 344 11.88 15.94 -22.44
CA GLU A 344 12.12 14.50 -22.42
C GLU A 344 10.80 13.71 -22.39
N PHE A 345 9.86 14.10 -21.51
CA PHE A 345 8.52 13.51 -21.41
C PHE A 345 7.54 13.97 -22.51
N LEU A 346 8.04 14.54 -23.61
CA LEU A 346 7.28 14.84 -24.84
C LEU A 346 7.98 14.33 -26.12
N ASP A 347 9.08 13.59 -26.01
CA ASP A 347 9.76 12.96 -27.13
C ASP A 347 9.15 11.57 -27.43
N GLU A 348 8.37 11.46 -28.50
CA GLU A 348 7.52 10.27 -28.76
C GLU A 348 8.34 8.96 -28.89
N ASP A 349 9.51 9.00 -29.53
CA ASP A 349 10.39 7.84 -29.70
C ASP A 349 11.03 7.34 -28.38
N SER A 350 11.37 8.26 -27.47
CA SER A 350 11.79 7.93 -26.10
C SER A 350 10.62 7.38 -25.27
N LEU A 351 9.46 8.04 -25.33
CA LEU A 351 8.24 7.66 -24.60
C LEU A 351 7.78 6.24 -24.94
N ALA A 352 7.76 5.85 -26.22
CA ALA A 352 7.34 4.50 -26.64
C ALA A 352 8.24 3.40 -26.06
N ARG A 353 9.56 3.63 -26.02
CA ARG A 353 10.53 2.66 -25.45
C ARG A 353 10.47 2.60 -23.91
N LYS A 354 10.17 3.73 -23.26
CA LYS A 354 10.04 3.84 -21.80
C LYS A 354 8.73 3.19 -21.34
N TYR A 355 7.61 3.58 -21.92
CA TYR A 355 6.26 3.30 -21.44
C TYR A 355 5.49 2.21 -22.18
N GLY A 356 5.96 1.79 -23.36
CA GLY A 356 5.28 0.85 -24.26
C GLY A 356 4.53 1.53 -25.40
N ASN A 357 4.03 0.73 -26.35
CA ASN A 357 3.56 1.21 -27.65
C ASN A 357 2.14 1.83 -27.65
N SER A 358 1.34 1.58 -26.60
CA SER A 358 -0.02 2.11 -26.47
C SER A 358 -0.04 3.64 -26.34
N ARG A 359 -0.60 4.33 -27.34
CA ARG A 359 -0.62 5.80 -27.42
C ARG A 359 -1.50 6.41 -26.34
N GLU A 360 -2.62 5.75 -26.06
CA GLU A 360 -3.58 6.07 -25.02
C GLU A 360 -2.90 6.04 -23.65
N MET A 361 -2.05 5.03 -23.40
CA MET A 361 -1.30 4.91 -22.14
C MET A 361 -0.22 5.99 -22.03
N VAL A 362 0.61 6.17 -23.06
CA VAL A 362 1.64 7.24 -23.11
C VAL A 362 0.99 8.60 -22.83
N LYS A 363 -0.13 8.91 -23.49
CA LYS A 363 -0.89 10.14 -23.26
C LYS A 363 -1.36 10.26 -21.80
N SER A 364 -1.99 9.22 -21.24
CA SER A 364 -2.49 9.26 -19.87
C SER A 364 -1.37 9.42 -18.84
N MET A 365 -0.20 8.80 -19.08
CA MET A 365 0.99 8.98 -18.25
C MET A 365 1.54 10.41 -18.33
N VAL A 366 1.63 11.00 -19.52
CA VAL A 366 2.04 12.40 -19.71
C VAL A 366 1.07 13.37 -19.03
N GLU A 367 -0.25 13.12 -19.11
CA GLU A 367 -1.26 13.91 -18.41
C GLU A 367 -1.12 13.81 -16.88
N ALA A 368 -0.84 12.63 -16.34
CA ALA A 368 -0.56 12.41 -14.91
C ALA A 368 0.73 13.11 -14.45
N LEU A 369 1.81 12.99 -15.22
CA LEU A 369 3.10 13.66 -14.96
C LEU A 369 2.95 15.19 -14.95
N GLN A 370 2.10 15.72 -15.82
CA GLN A 370 1.75 17.15 -15.89
C GLN A 370 0.68 17.59 -14.87
N ARG A 371 0.22 16.71 -13.96
CA ARG A 371 -0.85 16.97 -12.97
C ARG A 371 -2.18 17.45 -13.61
N LYS A 372 -2.45 17.11 -14.88
CA LYS A 372 -3.73 17.44 -15.52
C LYS A 372 -4.86 16.66 -14.85
N SER A 373 -6.03 17.29 -14.74
CA SER A 373 -7.25 16.59 -14.33
C SER A 373 -7.61 15.55 -15.40
N ASN A 374 -7.72 14.28 -15.02
CA ASN A 374 -8.22 13.25 -15.92
C ASN A 374 -9.59 13.69 -16.51
N PRO A 375 -9.76 13.79 -17.84
CA PRO A 375 -11.07 14.04 -18.43
C PRO A 375 -12.05 12.94 -18.01
N GLN A 376 -13.31 13.30 -17.71
CA GLN A 376 -14.36 12.30 -17.45
C GLN A 376 -14.83 11.64 -18.77
N ASN A 377 -13.92 10.93 -19.43
CA ASN A 377 -14.26 9.96 -20.45
C ASN A 377 -15.09 8.83 -19.81
N THR A 378 -16.00 8.23 -20.58
CA THR A 378 -16.65 6.97 -20.19
C THR A 378 -15.60 5.88 -20.03
N LEU A 379 -15.69 5.09 -18.95
CA LEU A 379 -14.78 3.97 -18.70
C LEU A 379 -14.68 3.02 -19.91
N ALA A 380 -15.82 2.76 -20.56
CA ALA A 380 -15.96 2.02 -21.82
C ALA A 380 -14.93 2.43 -22.91
N ASN A 381 -14.66 3.72 -23.08
CA ASN A 381 -13.73 4.23 -24.10
C ASN A 381 -12.26 3.84 -23.83
N SER A 382 -11.95 3.35 -22.63
CA SER A 382 -10.59 3.03 -22.20
C SER A 382 -10.34 1.52 -22.07
N ILE A 383 -11.37 0.67 -22.22
CA ILE A 383 -11.23 -0.77 -21.88
C ILE A 383 -10.37 -1.52 -22.89
N GLU A 384 -10.47 -1.21 -24.18
CA GLU A 384 -9.65 -1.85 -25.24
C GLU A 384 -8.16 -1.51 -25.10
N ALA A 385 -7.83 -0.23 -24.90
CA ALA A 385 -6.46 0.19 -24.60
C ALA A 385 -5.97 -0.33 -23.24
N ALA A 386 -6.87 -0.49 -22.26
CA ALA A 386 -6.52 -1.11 -20.99
C ALA A 386 -6.11 -2.57 -21.23
N HIS A 387 -6.92 -3.35 -21.96
CA HIS A 387 -6.59 -4.73 -22.33
C HIS A 387 -5.22 -4.85 -22.98
N GLU A 388 -4.90 -3.99 -23.96
CA GLU A 388 -3.60 -3.93 -24.62
C GLU A 388 -2.45 -3.85 -23.61
N VAL A 389 -2.48 -2.85 -22.71
CA VAL A 389 -1.43 -2.64 -21.71
C VAL A 389 -1.47 -3.64 -20.56
N GLY A 390 -2.58 -4.34 -20.36
CA GLY A 390 -2.71 -5.36 -19.34
C GLY A 390 -1.84 -6.59 -19.61
N ASN A 391 -1.78 -7.01 -20.87
CA ASN A 391 -1.13 -8.26 -21.28
C ASN A 391 0.35 -8.31 -20.87
N CYS A 392 0.82 -9.48 -20.40
CA CYS A 392 2.21 -9.71 -19.97
C CYS A 392 3.26 -9.28 -21.01
N HIS A 393 2.99 -9.51 -22.30
CA HIS A 393 3.85 -9.12 -23.42
C HIS A 393 4.15 -7.61 -23.51
N TYR A 394 3.29 -6.76 -22.94
CA TYR A 394 3.50 -5.31 -22.91
C TYR A 394 4.72 -4.91 -22.07
N GLU A 395 5.09 -5.71 -21.06
CA GLU A 395 6.23 -5.46 -20.18
C GLU A 395 7.57 -5.83 -20.82
N TYR A 396 7.63 -6.93 -21.58
CA TYR A 396 8.85 -7.33 -22.27
C TYR A 396 9.34 -6.28 -23.27
N GLN A 397 8.41 -5.52 -23.88
CA GLN A 397 8.69 -4.48 -24.87
C GLN A 397 8.97 -3.08 -24.29
N SER A 398 8.97 -2.91 -22.96
CA SER A 398 9.00 -1.59 -22.30
C SER A 398 9.88 -1.57 -21.05
N SER A 399 9.87 -0.46 -20.29
CA SER A 399 10.65 -0.30 -19.05
C SER A 399 9.86 -0.57 -17.76
N TRP A 400 8.61 -1.07 -17.88
CA TRP A 400 7.84 -1.67 -16.79
C TRP A 400 8.61 -2.86 -16.16
N GLY A 401 8.44 -3.06 -14.85
CA GLY A 401 9.13 -4.09 -14.07
C GLY A 401 10.62 -3.81 -13.79
N LYS A 402 11.26 -2.94 -14.58
CA LYS A 402 12.72 -2.70 -14.59
C LYS A 402 13.10 -1.34 -14.03
N THR A 403 12.30 -0.30 -14.34
CA THR A 403 12.49 1.06 -13.79
C THR A 403 11.17 1.76 -13.44
N LEU A 404 10.04 1.23 -13.92
CA LEU A 404 8.69 1.76 -13.76
C LEU A 404 7.78 0.74 -13.08
N GLY A 405 6.91 1.21 -12.19
CA GLY A 405 6.02 0.38 -11.39
C GLY A 405 6.75 -0.28 -10.21
N CYS A 406 6.32 -1.50 -9.88
CA CYS A 406 7.12 -2.40 -9.04
C CYS A 406 8.38 -2.84 -9.80
N LEU A 407 9.44 -3.19 -9.06
CA LEU A 407 10.73 -3.60 -9.60
C LEU A 407 10.94 -5.10 -9.38
N HIS A 408 10.73 -5.88 -10.45
CA HIS A 408 10.60 -7.34 -10.41
C HIS A 408 11.95 -8.09 -10.37
N ASP A 409 13.08 -7.39 -10.22
CA ASP A 409 14.45 -7.97 -10.18
C ASP A 409 14.78 -8.75 -8.88
N SER A 410 13.82 -8.89 -7.94
CA SER A 410 13.96 -9.61 -6.67
C SER A 410 12.60 -10.17 -6.22
N VAL A 411 12.58 -11.30 -5.51
CA VAL A 411 11.35 -11.86 -4.90
C VAL A 411 10.78 -11.03 -3.74
N ALA A 412 11.50 -9.97 -3.34
CA ALA A 412 11.08 -8.88 -2.45
C ALA A 412 10.95 -7.56 -3.24
N GLU A 413 10.09 -7.58 -4.28
CA GLU A 413 9.84 -6.45 -5.19
C GLU A 413 9.42 -5.16 -4.48
N ASP A 414 8.78 -5.25 -3.32
CA ASP A 414 8.32 -4.13 -2.50
C ASP A 414 9.50 -3.35 -1.90
N ILE A 415 10.40 -4.06 -1.24
CA ILE A 415 11.64 -3.51 -0.69
C ILE A 415 12.52 -2.98 -1.84
N ASN A 416 12.63 -3.72 -2.95
CA ASN A 416 13.37 -3.31 -4.14
C ASN A 416 12.84 -1.99 -4.72
N THR A 417 11.51 -1.89 -4.91
CA THR A 417 10.81 -0.68 -5.37
C THR A 417 11.02 0.48 -4.41
N SER A 418 10.93 0.24 -3.10
CA SER A 418 11.19 1.26 -2.08
C SER A 418 12.60 1.83 -2.19
N ILE A 419 13.60 0.96 -2.31
CA ILE A 419 15.01 1.31 -2.42
C ILE A 419 15.25 2.10 -3.72
N GLY A 420 14.71 1.65 -4.85
CA GLY A 420 14.77 2.37 -6.12
C GLY A 420 14.09 3.74 -6.10
N ILE A 421 13.04 3.94 -5.30
CA ILE A 421 12.40 5.25 -5.08
C ILE A 421 13.29 6.16 -4.23
N HIS A 422 13.88 5.63 -3.15
CA HIS A 422 14.78 6.40 -2.27
C HIS A 422 16.10 6.77 -2.96
N PHE A 423 16.68 5.90 -3.80
CA PHE A 423 17.89 6.22 -4.58
C PHE A 423 17.68 7.37 -5.58
N ARG A 424 16.45 7.55 -6.09
CA ARG A 424 16.09 8.72 -6.91
C ARG A 424 15.97 10.02 -6.09
N GLY A 425 16.16 9.97 -4.76
CA GLY A 425 16.11 11.13 -3.86
C GLY A 425 14.73 11.47 -3.30
N TRP A 426 13.71 10.62 -3.53
CA TRP A 426 12.41 10.81 -2.87
C TRP A 426 12.48 10.42 -1.38
N THR A 427 11.61 11.02 -0.58
CA THR A 427 11.36 10.63 0.82
C THR A 427 10.05 9.84 0.94
N SER A 428 9.81 9.23 2.09
CA SER A 428 8.53 8.59 2.42
C SER A 428 8.11 8.89 3.86
N SER A 429 6.83 8.70 4.15
CA SER A 429 6.20 8.99 5.44
C SER A 429 5.73 7.70 6.13
N TYR A 430 5.75 7.68 7.46
CA TYR A 430 5.29 6.57 8.28
C TYR A 430 4.24 7.06 9.27
N ILE A 431 3.00 6.59 9.10
CA ILE A 431 1.88 6.94 9.99
C ILE A 431 1.52 5.70 10.81
N CYS A 432 1.72 5.78 12.12
CA CYS A 432 1.41 4.70 13.07
C CYS A 432 0.28 5.16 14.00
N PRO A 433 -1.00 5.04 13.60
CA PRO A 433 -2.12 5.45 14.43
C PRO A 433 -2.47 4.37 15.47
N ASP A 434 -3.17 4.80 16.51
CA ASP A 434 -3.77 3.96 17.54
C ASP A 434 -5.28 4.29 17.57
N PRO A 435 -6.19 3.35 17.24
CA PRO A 435 -5.92 1.96 16.82
C PRO A 435 -5.23 1.87 15.43
N PRO A 436 -4.63 0.70 15.08
CA PRO A 436 -3.92 0.50 13.82
C PRO A 436 -4.75 0.83 12.56
N ALA A 437 -4.12 1.38 11.53
CA ALA A 437 -4.79 1.80 10.30
C ALA A 437 -5.27 0.64 9.44
N PHE A 438 -4.46 -0.41 9.36
CA PHE A 438 -4.73 -1.65 8.62
C PHE A 438 -4.49 -2.82 9.57
N LEU A 439 -5.26 -3.88 9.38
CA LEU A 439 -5.14 -5.13 10.13
C LEU A 439 -5.32 -6.29 9.15
N GLY A 440 -4.85 -7.50 9.50
CA GLY A 440 -5.08 -8.71 8.69
C GLY A 440 -4.90 -10.01 9.47
N SER A 441 -5.02 -11.13 8.77
CA SER A 441 -4.74 -12.47 9.30
C SER A 441 -3.30 -12.88 9.05
N ALA A 442 -2.56 -13.26 10.10
CA ALA A 442 -1.22 -13.81 9.92
C ALA A 442 -1.26 -15.26 9.41
N PRO A 443 -0.23 -15.72 8.68
CA PRO A 443 -0.08 -17.14 8.35
C PRO A 443 -0.11 -18.00 9.62
N SER A 444 -0.79 -19.14 9.55
CA SER A 444 -0.96 -20.01 10.70
C SER A 444 0.40 -20.61 11.11
N ILE A 445 0.67 -20.71 12.42
CA ILE A 445 1.99 -21.10 12.95
C ILE A 445 2.36 -22.50 12.43
N GLY A 446 3.27 -22.57 11.46
CA GLY A 446 3.59 -23.81 10.77
C GLY A 446 4.36 -23.63 9.46
N LEU A 447 4.00 -24.43 8.46
CA LEU A 447 4.74 -24.57 7.21
C LEU A 447 4.79 -23.27 6.38
N GLU A 448 3.73 -22.46 6.43
CA GLU A 448 3.61 -21.20 5.71
C GLU A 448 4.67 -20.19 6.17
N THR A 449 4.83 -20.02 7.49
CA THR A 449 5.88 -19.17 8.10
C THR A 449 7.29 -19.64 7.71
N ILE A 450 7.48 -20.96 7.61
CA ILE A 450 8.76 -21.59 7.23
C ILE A 450 9.10 -21.35 5.75
N VAL A 451 8.12 -21.07 4.88
CA VAL A 451 8.35 -20.66 3.48
C VAL A 451 8.49 -19.13 3.35
N GLN A 452 7.72 -18.37 4.13
CA GLN A 452 7.71 -16.90 4.08
C GLN A 452 9.05 -16.28 4.50
N GLN A 453 9.63 -16.70 5.63
CA GLN A 453 10.87 -16.09 6.15
C GLN A 453 12.07 -16.30 5.21
N PRO A 454 12.32 -17.50 4.62
CA PRO A 454 13.37 -17.66 3.61
C PRO A 454 13.11 -16.90 2.31
N ARG A 455 11.85 -16.70 1.88
CA ARG A 455 11.54 -15.84 0.73
C ARG A 455 12.00 -14.41 0.98
N TRP A 456 11.67 -13.83 2.13
CA TRP A 456 12.12 -12.48 2.51
C TRP A 456 13.64 -12.39 2.58
N GLY A 457 14.29 -13.37 3.22
CA GLY A 457 15.76 -13.41 3.33
C GLY A 457 16.45 -13.51 1.97
N THR A 458 15.94 -14.34 1.06
CA THR A 458 16.47 -14.49 -0.30
C THR A 458 16.27 -13.21 -1.11
N GLY A 459 15.06 -12.63 -1.11
CA GLY A 459 14.77 -11.40 -1.85
C GLY A 459 15.62 -10.21 -1.41
N ILE A 460 15.89 -10.08 -0.11
CA ILE A 460 16.78 -9.03 0.42
C ILE A 460 18.24 -9.23 -0.03
N ILE A 461 18.68 -10.48 -0.29
CA ILE A 461 20.01 -10.79 -0.83
C ILE A 461 20.08 -10.59 -2.35
N GLU A 462 18.96 -10.74 -3.07
CA GLU A 462 18.85 -10.49 -4.51
C GLU A 462 18.93 -8.99 -4.87
N ILE A 463 18.50 -8.09 -3.97
CA ILE A 463 18.52 -6.64 -4.21
C ILE A 463 19.96 -6.13 -4.32
N ASN A 464 20.37 -5.78 -5.53
CA ASN A 464 21.68 -5.23 -5.86
C ASN A 464 21.51 -3.74 -6.25
N PRO A 465 22.00 -2.78 -5.44
CA PRO A 465 21.69 -1.35 -5.57
C PRO A 465 22.52 -0.58 -6.63
#